data_AF-A0A7L2REB3-F1
#
_entry.id   AF-A0A7L2REB3-F1
#
_cell.length_a   1.000
_cell.length_b   1.000
_cell.length_c   1.000
_cell.angle_alpha   90.00
_cell.angle_beta   90.00
_cell.angle_gamma   90.00
#
_symmetry.space_group_name_H-M   'P 1'
#
loop_
_entity.id
_entity.type
_entity.pdbx_description
1 polymer ?
#
loop_
_entity_poly.entity_id
_entity_poly.type
_entity_poly.pdbx_seq_one_letter_code
_entity_poly.pdbx_strand_id
1 'polypeptide(L)'
;LRLALYQHWSLYESLCNTTYTSARLKLWSVQGQKRLQEFLADMGLPLKQVKQKFNSMDMSLKENLREMIEESANKFGMKDLRVQTFSIHFGFKNKFSASDIVYATTSLMENIEKEEPETTNFIKALDSLSRGNLDKLHQGLDLAKKQLRAIQQTVASCICTNLVISQGPFLYCSLMEGTPDVKLFSKPVSLCLLSKNLLKSFVCSTKNKRCKLLPLVMAAPMDVEQGTVIMVGIPPETESSDKKNFFGRAFEKAADSTSSRTLHNHFDMSSECRGRS
;
A
#
# COMPACT_ATOMS: atom_id res chain seq x y z
N LEU A 1 6.52 -9.33 -12.45
CA LEU A 1 7.29 -9.16 -11.20
C LEU A 1 6.36 -8.56 -10.17
N ARG A 2 6.48 -8.92 -8.90
CA ARG A 2 5.72 -8.36 -7.79
C ARG A 2 6.32 -7.03 -7.37
N LEU A 3 6.34 -6.06 -8.28
CA LEU A 3 6.91 -4.73 -8.10
C LEU A 3 5.90 -3.69 -8.57
N ALA A 4 5.50 -2.78 -7.69
CA ALA A 4 4.48 -1.78 -7.96
C ALA A 4 4.99 -0.74 -8.98
N LEU A 5 4.23 -0.56 -10.06
CA LEU A 5 4.46 0.45 -11.08
C LEU A 5 5.86 0.44 -11.70
N TYR A 6 6.57 -0.70 -11.68
CA TYR A 6 7.98 -0.75 -12.07
C TYR A 6 8.25 -0.31 -13.51
N GLN A 7 7.25 -0.40 -14.39
CA GLN A 7 7.33 0.08 -15.78
C GLN A 7 7.13 1.60 -15.93
N HIS A 8 6.66 2.29 -14.88
CA HIS A 8 6.22 3.69 -14.93
C HIS A 8 7.09 4.67 -14.13
N TRP A 9 8.13 4.19 -13.46
CA TRP A 9 9.13 5.00 -12.73
C TRP A 9 10.48 4.27 -12.66
N SER A 10 11.37 4.65 -11.74
CA SER A 10 12.66 3.96 -11.60
C SER A 10 12.52 2.59 -10.91
N LEU A 11 13.45 1.68 -11.20
CA LEU A 11 13.49 0.38 -10.52
C LEU A 11 13.71 0.57 -9.01
N TYR A 12 14.55 1.53 -8.63
CA TYR A 12 14.78 1.91 -7.25
C TYR A 12 13.49 2.29 -6.52
N GLU A 13 12.71 3.21 -7.10
CA GLU A 13 11.45 3.64 -6.50
C GLU A 13 10.45 2.50 -6.41
N SER A 14 10.38 1.64 -7.43
CA SER A 14 9.51 0.47 -7.37
C SER A 14 9.86 -0.48 -6.23
N LEU A 15 11.16 -0.78 -6.03
CA LEU A 15 11.64 -1.61 -4.92
C LEU A 15 11.37 -0.98 -3.56
N CYS A 16 11.52 0.35 -3.45
CA CYS A 16 11.24 1.07 -2.21
C CYS A 16 9.76 1.11 -1.86
N ASN A 17 8.89 1.20 -2.86
CA ASN A 17 7.46 1.44 -2.66
C ASN A 17 6.59 0.18 -2.72
N THR A 18 7.17 -0.96 -3.11
CA THR A 18 6.47 -2.25 -3.08
C THR A 18 6.47 -2.81 -1.67
N THR A 19 5.29 -3.11 -1.12
CA THR A 19 5.12 -3.65 0.25
C THR A 19 5.95 -4.90 0.52
N TYR A 20 6.02 -5.82 -0.45
CA TYR A 20 6.75 -7.08 -0.28
C TYR A 20 8.25 -6.87 -0.06
N THR A 21 8.90 -6.08 -0.92
CA THR A 21 10.34 -5.80 -0.82
C THR A 21 10.65 -4.85 0.33
N SER A 22 9.83 -3.80 0.52
CA SER A 22 10.00 -2.84 1.61
C SER A 22 9.93 -3.50 2.99
N ALA A 23 8.98 -4.40 3.21
CA ALA A 23 8.83 -5.17 4.46
C ALA A 23 10.00 -6.15 4.68
N ARG A 24 10.36 -6.94 3.66
CA ARG A 24 11.42 -7.97 3.76
C ARG A 24 12.81 -7.36 3.96
N LEU A 25 13.09 -6.23 3.31
CA LEU A 25 14.36 -5.51 3.43
C LEU A 25 14.37 -4.50 4.58
N LYS A 26 13.22 -4.23 5.22
CA LYS A 26 13.08 -3.27 6.33
C LYS A 26 13.55 -1.86 5.96
N LEU A 27 13.05 -1.34 4.84
CA LEU A 27 13.51 -0.09 4.22
C LEU A 27 13.27 1.18 5.05
N TRP A 28 12.51 1.09 6.14
CA TRP A 28 12.39 2.16 7.15
C TRP A 28 13.68 2.36 7.99
N SER A 29 14.65 1.45 7.90
CA SER A 29 15.91 1.51 8.64
C SER A 29 17.11 1.77 7.73
N VAL A 30 18.15 2.44 8.26
CA VAL A 30 19.43 2.65 7.55
C VAL A 30 20.07 1.32 7.15
N GLN A 31 20.00 0.31 8.02
CA GLN A 31 20.50 -1.03 7.73
C GLN A 31 19.73 -1.69 6.58
N GLY A 32 18.40 -1.50 6.52
CA GLY A 32 17.59 -1.98 5.40
C GLY A 32 17.92 -1.29 4.08
N GLN A 33 18.20 0.02 4.12
CA GLN A 33 18.67 0.76 2.95
C GLN A 33 20.03 0.25 2.45
N LYS A 34 20.97 -0.03 3.37
CA LYS A 34 22.26 -0.67 3.01
C LYS A 34 22.04 -2.03 2.35
N ARG A 35 21.15 -2.86 2.92
CA ARG A 35 20.79 -4.17 2.36
C ARG A 35 20.15 -4.08 0.97
N LEU A 36 19.37 -3.02 0.69
CA LEU A 36 18.86 -2.74 -0.65
C LEU A 36 20.00 -2.41 -1.63
N GLN A 37 21.00 -1.63 -1.20
CA GLN A 37 22.18 -1.36 -2.05
C GLN A 37 22.98 -2.64 -2.31
N GLU A 38 23.15 -3.50 -1.31
CA GLU A 38 23.79 -4.81 -1.47
C GLU A 38 23.00 -5.70 -2.45
N PHE A 39 21.66 -5.69 -2.38
CA PHE A 39 20.80 -6.39 -3.33
C PHE A 39 20.96 -5.87 -4.76
N LEU A 40 21.02 -4.55 -4.95
CA LEU A 40 21.24 -3.94 -6.27
C LEU A 40 22.65 -4.21 -6.80
N ALA A 41 23.64 -4.31 -5.92
CA ALA A 41 25.01 -4.66 -6.27
C ALA A 41 25.14 -6.13 -6.69
N ASP A 42 24.46 -7.05 -6.00
CA ASP A 42 24.42 -8.49 -6.37
C ASP A 42 23.76 -8.71 -7.74
N MET A 43 22.76 -7.89 -8.09
CA MET A 43 22.17 -7.89 -9.43
C MET A 43 23.12 -7.42 -10.55
N GLY A 44 24.24 -6.77 -10.20
CA GLY A 44 25.20 -6.23 -11.17
C GLY A 44 24.68 -5.05 -12.00
N LEU A 45 23.62 -4.37 -11.57
CA LEU A 45 23.04 -3.25 -12.32
C LEU A 45 23.79 -1.93 -12.05
N PRO A 46 24.15 -1.16 -13.10
CA PRO A 46 24.72 0.18 -12.91
C PRO A 46 23.75 1.10 -12.15
N LEU A 47 24.25 1.87 -11.19
CA LEU A 47 23.42 2.79 -10.38
C LEU A 47 22.62 3.79 -11.24
N LYS A 48 23.18 4.23 -12.36
CA LYS A 48 22.48 5.11 -13.32
C LYS A 48 21.24 4.43 -13.91
N GLN A 49 21.35 3.14 -14.28
CA GLN A 49 20.27 2.34 -14.83
C GLN A 49 19.16 2.09 -13.81
N VAL A 50 19.53 1.88 -12.54
CA VAL A 50 18.58 1.63 -11.44
C VAL A 50 17.78 2.88 -11.06
N LYS A 51 18.41 4.07 -11.12
CA LYS A 51 17.79 5.35 -10.74
C LYS A 51 17.04 6.05 -11.87
N GLN A 52 17.33 5.73 -13.13
CA GLN A 52 16.57 6.29 -14.25
C GLN A 52 15.21 5.59 -14.43
N LYS A 53 14.31 6.22 -15.19
CA LYS A 53 13.01 5.64 -15.50
C LYS A 53 13.20 4.31 -16.25
N PHE A 54 12.41 3.29 -15.90
CA PHE A 54 12.48 1.98 -16.54
C PHE A 54 12.38 2.06 -18.07
N ASN A 55 11.51 2.92 -18.61
CA ASN A 55 11.38 3.10 -20.06
C ASN A 55 12.67 3.56 -20.75
N SER A 56 13.57 4.24 -20.03
CA SER A 56 14.87 4.70 -20.53
C SER A 56 16.02 3.72 -20.28
N MET A 57 15.76 2.59 -19.61
CA MET A 57 16.75 1.54 -19.35
C MET A 57 17.15 0.81 -20.64
N ASP A 58 18.40 0.36 -20.70
CA ASP A 58 18.96 -0.36 -21.85
C ASP A 58 18.16 -1.64 -22.14
N MET A 59 18.00 -1.98 -23.43
CA MET A 59 17.14 -3.10 -23.83
C MET A 59 17.63 -4.44 -23.31
N SER A 60 18.94 -4.70 -23.39
CA SER A 60 19.57 -5.92 -22.89
C SER A 60 19.32 -6.11 -21.39
N LEU A 61 19.36 -5.03 -20.61
CA LEU A 61 19.05 -5.07 -19.18
C LEU A 61 17.57 -5.36 -18.93
N LYS A 62 16.66 -4.79 -19.71
CA LYS A 62 15.22 -5.04 -19.58
C LYS A 62 14.83 -6.49 -19.86
N GLU A 63 15.44 -7.10 -20.88
CA GLU A 63 15.19 -8.49 -21.26
C GLU A 63 15.63 -9.45 -20.15
N ASN A 64 16.81 -9.23 -19.57
CA ASN A 64 17.38 -10.07 -18.53
C ASN A 64 16.88 -9.71 -17.12
N LEU A 65 16.20 -8.56 -16.94
CA LEU A 65 15.85 -8.03 -15.61
C LEU A 65 15.08 -9.02 -14.77
N ARG A 66 14.18 -9.79 -15.38
CA ARG A 66 13.34 -10.76 -14.67
C ARG A 66 14.16 -11.89 -14.03
N GLU A 67 15.16 -12.39 -14.74
CA GLU A 67 16.04 -13.46 -14.28
C GLU A 67 17.02 -12.92 -13.23
N MET A 68 17.68 -11.78 -13.52
CA MET A 68 18.60 -11.13 -12.59
C MET A 68 17.95 -10.83 -11.22
N ILE A 69 16.71 -10.31 -11.24
CA ILE A 69 15.94 -10.04 -10.03
C ILE A 69 15.63 -11.31 -9.26
N GLU A 70 15.29 -12.41 -9.94
CA GLU A 70 14.91 -13.67 -9.31
C GLU A 70 16.10 -14.38 -8.68
N GLU A 71 17.22 -14.46 -9.38
CA GLU A 71 18.47 -15.03 -8.85
C GLU A 71 18.93 -14.31 -7.59
N SER A 72 18.96 -12.97 -7.65
CA SER A 72 19.33 -12.13 -6.51
C SER A 72 18.29 -12.24 -5.40
N ALA A 73 16.99 -12.30 -5.72
CA ALA A 73 15.94 -12.41 -4.72
C ALA A 73 16.01 -13.72 -3.95
N ASN A 74 16.34 -14.83 -4.62
CA ASN A 74 16.53 -16.14 -3.99
C ASN A 74 17.66 -16.12 -2.95
N LYS A 75 18.80 -15.48 -3.27
CA LYS A 75 19.92 -15.31 -2.31
C LYS A 75 19.52 -14.49 -1.08
N PHE A 76 18.64 -13.53 -1.24
CA PHE A 76 18.16 -12.66 -0.15
C PHE A 76 16.94 -13.22 0.61
N GLY A 77 16.48 -14.43 0.26
CA GLY A 77 15.34 -15.10 0.90
C GLY A 77 13.97 -14.57 0.47
N MET A 78 13.88 -13.94 -0.70
CA MET A 78 12.65 -13.39 -1.28
C MET A 78 12.13 -14.32 -2.39
N LYS A 79 11.37 -15.36 -2.02
CA LYS A 79 10.90 -16.40 -2.97
C LYS A 79 9.73 -15.95 -3.86
N ASP A 80 8.83 -15.10 -3.35
CA ASP A 80 7.57 -14.77 -4.03
C ASP A 80 7.61 -13.46 -4.83
N LEU A 81 8.68 -13.27 -5.61
CA LEU A 81 8.84 -12.05 -6.43
C LEU A 81 8.29 -12.22 -7.85
N ARG A 82 8.11 -13.46 -8.33
CA ARG A 82 7.33 -13.76 -9.53
C ARG A 82 5.85 -13.90 -9.15
N VAL A 83 4.99 -13.29 -9.97
CA VAL A 83 3.54 -13.37 -9.84
C VAL A 83 2.95 -13.68 -11.21
N GLN A 84 1.92 -14.53 -11.22
CA GLN A 84 1.11 -14.76 -12.41
C GLN A 84 0.16 -13.56 -12.56
N THR A 85 0.28 -12.85 -13.67
CA THR A 85 -0.51 -11.65 -13.97
C THR A 85 -0.59 -11.47 -15.48
N PHE A 86 -1.49 -10.59 -15.91
CA PHE A 86 -1.65 -10.19 -17.29
C PHE A 86 -1.05 -8.80 -17.54
N SER A 87 -0.75 -8.52 -18.80
CA SER A 87 -0.35 -7.19 -19.27
C SER A 87 -1.05 -6.88 -20.58
N ILE A 88 -1.40 -5.61 -20.78
CA ILE A 88 -1.94 -5.10 -22.03
C ILE A 88 -0.90 -4.20 -22.72
N HIS A 89 -0.91 -4.21 -24.05
CA HIS A 89 -0.04 -3.37 -24.86
C HIS A 89 -0.87 -2.66 -25.92
N PHE A 90 -0.90 -1.33 -25.87
CA PHE A 90 -1.65 -0.48 -26.81
C PHE A 90 -0.78 0.05 -27.97
N GLY A 91 0.51 -0.29 -27.99
CA GLY A 91 1.49 0.21 -28.94
C GLY A 91 2.50 1.17 -28.32
N PHE A 92 3.65 1.33 -28.96
CA PHE A 92 4.77 2.17 -28.51
C PHE A 92 5.21 1.86 -27.06
N LYS A 93 5.16 2.86 -26.18
CA LYS A 93 5.57 2.76 -24.76
C LYS A 93 4.39 2.43 -23.84
N ASN A 94 3.18 2.27 -24.38
CA ASN A 94 1.95 2.08 -23.61
C ASN A 94 1.75 0.59 -23.29
N LYS A 95 2.57 0.09 -22.38
CA LYS A 95 2.43 -1.23 -21.78
C LYS A 95 2.03 -1.06 -20.32
N PHE A 96 1.00 -1.78 -19.91
CA PHE A 96 0.47 -1.72 -18.54
C PHE A 96 0.27 -3.14 -18.01
N SER A 97 0.69 -3.41 -16.78
CA SER A 97 0.27 -4.62 -16.08
C SER A 97 -1.12 -4.44 -15.48
N ALA A 98 -1.81 -5.56 -15.22
CA ALA A 98 -3.11 -5.53 -14.56
C ALA A 98 -3.06 -4.76 -13.21
N SER A 99 -1.98 -4.93 -12.44
CA SER A 99 -1.78 -4.19 -11.19
C SER A 99 -1.60 -2.68 -11.40
N ASP A 100 -0.97 -2.24 -12.49
CA ASP A 100 -0.74 -0.82 -12.74
C ASP A 100 -2.07 -0.08 -12.96
N ILE A 101 -2.99 -0.71 -13.70
CA ILE A 101 -4.34 -0.20 -13.92
C ILE A 101 -5.10 -0.14 -12.59
N VAL A 102 -5.03 -1.19 -11.77
CA VAL A 102 -5.68 -1.21 -10.44
C VAL A 102 -5.19 -0.07 -9.56
N TYR A 103 -3.87 0.13 -9.47
CA TYR A 103 -3.30 1.25 -8.72
C TYR A 103 -3.79 2.60 -9.25
N ALA A 104 -3.73 2.81 -10.57
CA ALA A 104 -4.14 4.06 -11.18
C ALA A 104 -5.63 4.38 -10.95
N THR A 105 -6.51 3.41 -11.22
CA THR A 105 -7.96 3.56 -11.07
C THR A 105 -8.36 3.75 -9.61
N THR A 106 -7.71 3.03 -8.67
CA THR A 106 -7.96 3.21 -7.24
C THR A 106 -7.56 4.61 -6.79
N SER A 107 -6.40 5.12 -7.20
CA SER A 107 -5.94 6.45 -6.83
C SER A 107 -6.78 7.57 -7.45
N LEU A 108 -7.39 7.36 -8.63
CA LEU A 108 -8.36 8.29 -9.21
C LEU A 108 -9.65 8.35 -8.38
N MET A 109 -10.18 7.19 -7.99
CA MET A 109 -11.42 7.07 -7.19
C MET A 109 -11.25 7.66 -5.79
N GLU A 110 -10.10 7.40 -5.16
CA GLU A 110 -9.78 7.84 -3.81
C GLU A 110 -9.17 9.25 -3.76
N ASN A 111 -9.09 9.96 -4.89
CA ASN A 111 -8.48 11.28 -4.93
C ASN A 111 -9.23 12.27 -4.00
N ILE A 112 -8.45 13.12 -3.33
CA ILE A 112 -8.92 14.14 -2.39
C ILE A 112 -8.36 15.54 -2.73
N GLU A 113 -7.52 15.66 -3.76
CA GLU A 113 -6.87 16.94 -4.10
C GLU A 113 -7.84 17.99 -4.65
N LYS A 114 -9.00 17.56 -5.14
CA LYS A 114 -10.07 18.45 -5.58
C LYS A 114 -11.31 18.10 -4.76
N GLU A 115 -11.93 19.11 -4.16
CA GLU A 115 -13.25 19.02 -3.50
C GLU A 115 -14.35 18.80 -4.54
N GLU A 116 -14.18 17.77 -5.35
CA GLU A 116 -15.19 17.31 -6.27
C GLU A 116 -16.05 16.24 -5.58
N PRO A 117 -17.34 16.15 -5.96
CA PRO A 117 -18.21 15.08 -5.48
C PRO A 117 -17.57 13.70 -5.71
N GLU A 118 -17.76 12.77 -4.78
CA GLU A 118 -17.22 11.40 -4.88
C GLU A 118 -17.64 10.71 -6.18
N THR A 119 -18.87 10.97 -6.64
CA THR A 119 -19.40 10.50 -7.92
C THR A 119 -18.51 10.91 -9.09
N THR A 120 -17.94 12.12 -9.07
CA THR A 120 -17.08 12.61 -10.15
C THR A 120 -15.76 11.82 -10.19
N ASN A 121 -15.19 11.50 -9.03
CA ASN A 121 -13.98 10.67 -8.96
C ASN A 121 -14.25 9.24 -9.43
N PHE A 122 -15.43 8.69 -9.11
CA PHE A 122 -15.87 7.39 -9.61
C PHE A 122 -15.98 7.39 -11.15
N ILE A 123 -16.62 8.40 -11.74
CA ILE A 123 -16.73 8.52 -13.21
C ILE A 123 -15.36 8.71 -13.86
N LYS A 124 -14.47 9.52 -13.29
CA LYS A 124 -13.08 9.67 -13.78
C LYS A 124 -12.31 8.35 -13.76
N ALA A 125 -12.47 7.58 -12.69
CA ALA A 125 -11.86 6.26 -12.56
C ALA A 125 -12.43 5.29 -13.61
N LEU A 126 -13.75 5.28 -13.82
CA LEU A 126 -14.41 4.48 -14.85
C LEU A 126 -13.96 4.87 -16.26
N ASP A 127 -13.89 6.17 -16.56
CA ASP A 127 -13.42 6.69 -17.85
C ASP A 127 -11.99 6.29 -18.16
N SER A 128 -11.13 6.15 -17.14
CA SER A 128 -9.72 5.75 -17.28
C SER A 128 -9.54 4.32 -17.79
N LEU A 129 -10.57 3.47 -17.65
CA LEU A 129 -10.56 2.09 -18.15
C LEU A 129 -10.82 2.02 -19.66
N SER A 130 -11.32 3.11 -20.25
CA SER A 130 -11.54 3.19 -21.69
C SER A 130 -10.23 3.39 -22.45
N ARG A 131 -10.02 2.60 -23.50
CA ARG A 131 -8.80 2.63 -24.34
C ARG A 131 -8.52 4.01 -24.97
N GLY A 132 -9.55 4.84 -25.16
CA GLY A 132 -9.44 6.18 -25.73
C GLY A 132 -8.94 7.24 -24.75
N ASN A 133 -8.91 6.96 -23.44
CA ASN A 133 -8.62 7.96 -22.39
C ASN A 133 -7.34 7.63 -21.61
N LEU A 134 -6.24 7.37 -22.33
CA LEU A 134 -4.96 7.05 -21.68
C LEU A 134 -4.43 8.19 -20.81
N ASP A 135 -4.77 9.44 -21.08
CA ASP A 135 -4.32 10.59 -20.29
C ASP A 135 -4.84 10.53 -18.84
N LYS A 136 -6.11 10.15 -18.66
CA LYS A 136 -6.70 9.92 -17.33
C LYS A 136 -5.99 8.78 -16.61
N LEU A 137 -5.67 7.70 -17.33
CA LEU A 137 -4.92 6.57 -16.76
C LEU A 137 -3.51 7.00 -16.31
N HIS A 138 -2.80 7.79 -17.12
CA HIS A 138 -1.48 8.32 -16.75
C HIS A 138 -1.56 9.26 -15.53
N GLN A 139 -2.58 10.10 -15.46
CA GLN A 139 -2.84 10.91 -14.27
C GLN A 139 -3.05 10.02 -13.03
N GLY A 140 -3.83 8.96 -13.15
CA GLY A 140 -4.02 7.97 -12.10
C GLY A 140 -2.72 7.30 -11.65
N LEU A 141 -1.82 6.98 -12.60
CA LEU A 141 -0.50 6.42 -12.28
C LEU A 141 0.36 7.39 -11.48
N ASP A 142 0.31 8.69 -11.75
CA ASP A 142 1.08 9.68 -10.99
C ASP A 142 0.51 9.88 -9.58
N LEU A 143 -0.82 9.87 -9.43
CA LEU A 143 -1.47 9.85 -8.11
C LEU A 143 -1.11 8.57 -7.34
N ALA A 144 -1.07 7.42 -8.00
CA ALA A 144 -0.68 6.16 -7.39
C ALA A 144 0.76 6.15 -6.89
N LYS A 145 1.69 6.77 -7.62
CA LYS A 145 3.08 6.95 -7.16
C LYS A 145 3.12 7.82 -5.89
N LYS A 146 2.34 8.90 -5.84
CA LYS A 146 2.24 9.75 -4.64
C LYS A 146 1.68 8.97 -3.45
N GLN A 147 0.59 8.24 -3.66
CA GLN A 147 -0.05 7.42 -2.62
C GLN A 147 0.89 6.34 -2.09
N LEU A 148 1.60 5.63 -2.97
CA LEU A 148 2.56 4.59 -2.56
C LEU A 148 3.73 5.16 -1.74
N ARG A 149 4.25 6.34 -2.10
CA ARG A 149 5.30 7.02 -1.31
C ARG A 149 4.78 7.44 0.07
N ALA A 150 3.60 8.06 0.13
CA ALA A 150 2.97 8.48 1.38
C ALA A 150 2.71 7.29 2.32
N ILE A 151 2.26 6.15 1.77
CA ILE A 151 2.10 4.91 2.52
C ILE A 151 3.42 4.48 3.14
N GLN A 152 4.51 4.39 2.36
CA GLN A 152 5.79 3.93 2.90
C GLN A 152 6.37 4.86 3.96
N GLN A 153 6.23 6.18 3.76
CA GLN A 153 6.66 7.18 4.74
C GLN A 153 5.85 7.06 6.04
N THR A 154 4.54 6.89 5.96
CA THR A 154 3.66 6.71 7.12
C THR A 154 3.97 5.39 7.84
N VAL A 155 4.16 4.29 7.10
CA VAL A 155 4.56 2.99 7.67
C VAL A 155 5.90 3.10 8.39
N ALA A 156 6.89 3.75 7.77
CA ALA A 156 8.19 3.97 8.39
C ALA A 156 8.06 4.79 9.67
N SER A 157 7.28 5.88 9.64
CA SER A 157 7.00 6.71 10.82
C SER A 157 6.39 5.88 11.94
N CYS A 158 5.31 5.15 11.68
CA CYS A 158 4.62 4.34 12.70
C CYS A 158 5.51 3.26 13.32
N ILE A 159 6.39 2.62 12.53
CA ILE A 159 7.31 1.60 13.04
C ILE A 159 8.45 2.23 13.84
N CYS A 160 9.07 3.31 13.33
CA CYS A 160 10.21 3.95 13.98
C CYS A 160 9.83 4.68 15.27
N THR A 161 8.62 5.21 15.36
CA THR A 161 8.09 5.88 16.56
C THR A 161 7.31 4.94 17.48
N ASN A 162 7.28 3.63 17.16
CA ASN A 162 6.64 2.58 17.96
C ASN A 162 5.15 2.85 18.26
N LEU A 163 4.41 3.40 17.28
CA LEU A 163 2.97 3.68 17.41
C LEU A 163 2.09 2.44 17.31
N VAL A 164 2.64 1.30 16.87
CA VAL A 164 1.91 0.03 16.78
C VAL A 164 1.98 -0.69 18.13
N ILE A 165 0.89 -0.61 18.89
CA ILE A 165 0.83 -1.10 20.27
C ILE A 165 -0.06 -2.34 20.34
N SER A 166 0.35 -3.36 21.10
CA SER A 166 -0.51 -4.51 21.38
C SER A 166 -1.50 -4.20 22.49
N GLN A 167 -2.79 -4.39 22.23
CA GLN A 167 -3.89 -4.22 23.18
C GLN A 167 -4.30 -5.54 23.84
N GLY A 168 -3.51 -6.61 23.66
CA GLY A 168 -3.83 -7.97 24.11
C GLY A 168 -4.29 -8.86 22.97
N PRO A 169 -5.56 -8.78 22.51
CA PRO A 169 -6.08 -9.63 21.44
C PRO A 169 -5.82 -9.09 20.03
N PHE A 170 -5.44 -7.81 19.89
CA PHE A 170 -5.15 -7.16 18.61
C PHE A 170 -4.04 -6.11 18.75
N LEU A 171 -3.49 -5.68 17.62
CA LEU A 171 -2.62 -4.50 17.49
C LEU A 171 -3.48 -3.28 17.20
N TYR A 172 -3.07 -2.13 17.74
CA TYR A 172 -3.75 -0.85 17.52
C TYR A 172 -2.75 0.20 17.02
N CYS A 173 -3.17 0.99 16.05
CA CYS A 173 -2.43 2.15 15.55
C CYS A 173 -3.41 3.25 15.16
N SER A 174 -3.12 4.50 15.51
CA SER A 174 -3.95 5.65 15.15
C SER A 174 -3.11 6.75 14.49
N LEU A 175 -3.59 7.29 13.38
CA LEU A 175 -3.02 8.51 12.80
C LEU A 175 -3.63 9.73 13.48
N MET A 176 -2.81 10.76 13.70
CA MET A 176 -3.24 12.06 14.22
C MET A 176 -3.34 13.08 13.09
N GLU A 177 -4.07 14.16 13.29
CA GLU A 177 -4.22 15.25 12.31
C GLU A 177 -2.88 15.84 11.86
N GLY A 178 -1.89 15.94 12.77
CA GLY A 178 -0.53 16.39 12.44
C GLY A 178 0.31 15.39 11.64
N THR A 179 -0.21 14.21 11.30
CA THR A 179 0.54 13.22 10.51
C THR A 179 0.65 13.70 9.06
N PRO A 180 1.85 13.68 8.45
CA PRO A 180 2.02 14.01 7.05
C PRO A 180 1.10 13.18 6.16
N ASP A 181 0.49 13.82 5.16
CA ASP A 181 -0.41 13.18 4.19
C ASP A 181 -1.64 12.46 4.79
N VAL A 182 -2.02 12.74 6.05
CA VAL A 182 -3.14 12.05 6.73
C VAL A 182 -4.44 12.08 5.93
N LYS A 183 -4.69 13.17 5.20
CA LYS A 183 -5.88 13.32 4.35
C LYS A 183 -5.97 12.22 3.29
N LEU A 184 -4.84 11.72 2.75
CA LEU A 184 -4.83 10.61 1.80
C LEU A 184 -5.36 9.30 2.41
N PHE A 185 -5.40 9.20 3.74
CA PHE A 185 -5.85 8.03 4.49
C PHE A 185 -7.20 8.25 5.19
N SER A 186 -7.90 9.35 4.86
CA SER A 186 -9.25 9.64 5.40
C SER A 186 -10.37 8.88 4.67
N LYS A 187 -10.04 8.06 3.66
CA LYS A 187 -10.98 7.21 2.94
C LYS A 187 -10.77 5.71 3.24
N PRO A 188 -11.84 4.88 3.21
CA PRO A 188 -11.77 3.48 3.64
C PRO A 188 -10.75 2.63 2.87
N VAL A 189 -10.73 2.72 1.53
CA VAL A 189 -9.85 1.89 0.69
C VAL A 189 -8.40 2.27 0.93
N SER A 190 -8.12 3.57 1.00
CA SER A 190 -6.77 4.09 1.26
C SER A 190 -6.26 3.71 2.66
N LEU A 191 -7.09 3.85 3.69
CA LEU A 191 -6.75 3.44 5.06
C LEU A 191 -6.56 1.91 5.16
N CYS A 192 -7.40 1.13 4.51
CA CYS A 192 -7.29 -0.33 4.47
C CYS A 192 -5.99 -0.77 3.79
N LEU A 193 -5.60 -0.12 2.68
CA LEU A 193 -4.34 -0.39 2.00
C LEU A 193 -3.14 -0.04 2.89
N LEU A 194 -3.15 1.13 3.55
CA LEU A 194 -2.13 1.52 4.52
C LEU A 194 -2.03 0.50 5.66
N SER A 195 -3.15 0.10 6.24
CA SER A 195 -3.23 -0.85 7.36
C SER A 195 -2.62 -2.21 7.00
N LYS A 196 -2.96 -2.74 5.81
CA LYS A 196 -2.37 -3.99 5.30
C LYS A 196 -0.86 -3.87 5.09
N ASN A 197 -0.39 -2.73 4.58
CA ASN A 197 1.03 -2.49 4.35
C ASN A 197 1.81 -2.31 5.66
N LEU A 198 1.21 -1.64 6.64
CA LEU A 198 1.73 -1.46 7.98
C LEU A 198 1.85 -2.82 8.70
N LEU A 199 0.79 -3.63 8.69
CA LEU A 199 0.79 -4.96 9.34
C LEU A 199 1.88 -5.86 8.75
N LYS A 200 1.98 -5.95 7.42
CA LYS A 200 3.04 -6.72 6.74
C LYS A 200 4.44 -6.28 7.17
N SER A 201 4.67 -4.98 7.21
CA SER A 201 5.95 -4.39 7.59
C SER A 201 6.26 -4.62 9.08
N PHE A 202 5.26 -4.46 9.94
CA PHE A 202 5.38 -4.66 11.38
C PHE A 202 5.70 -6.12 11.74
N VAL A 203 5.07 -7.10 11.09
CA VAL A 203 5.35 -8.53 11.29
C VAL A 203 6.80 -8.89 10.94
N CYS A 204 7.36 -8.26 9.90
CA CYS A 204 8.79 -8.39 9.57
C CYS A 204 9.70 -7.68 10.58
N SER A 205 9.23 -6.58 11.19
CA SER A 205 9.98 -5.79 12.16
C SER A 205 10.07 -6.46 13.53
N THR A 206 8.94 -6.94 14.05
CA THR A 206 8.80 -7.40 15.44
C THR A 206 9.50 -8.72 15.72
N LYS A 207 10.14 -8.82 16.90
CA LYS A 207 10.70 -10.06 17.42
C LYS A 207 9.68 -10.88 18.23
N ASN A 208 8.58 -10.26 18.65
CA ASN A 208 7.56 -10.93 19.47
C ASN A 208 6.71 -11.87 18.60
N LYS A 209 6.83 -13.18 18.86
CA LYS A 209 6.11 -14.22 18.12
C LYS A 209 4.60 -14.08 18.21
N ARG A 210 4.06 -13.66 19.36
CA ARG A 210 2.62 -13.44 19.54
C ARG A 210 2.13 -12.30 18.66
N CYS A 211 2.84 -11.16 18.66
CA CYS A 211 2.46 -10.00 17.87
C CYS A 211 2.42 -10.26 16.35
N LYS A 212 3.16 -11.26 15.86
CA LYS A 212 3.12 -11.66 14.44
C LYS A 212 1.78 -12.28 14.02
N LEU A 213 1.02 -12.82 14.96
CA LEU A 213 -0.25 -13.51 14.73
C LEU A 213 -1.46 -12.65 15.07
N LEU A 214 -1.23 -11.40 15.53
CA LEU A 214 -2.31 -10.52 15.92
C LEU A 214 -2.87 -9.76 14.71
N PRO A 215 -4.19 -9.54 14.69
CA PRO A 215 -4.81 -8.63 13.73
C PRO A 215 -4.48 -7.16 14.07
N LEU A 216 -4.80 -6.24 13.16
CA LEU A 216 -4.58 -4.81 13.35
C LEU A 216 -5.91 -4.05 13.27
N VAL A 217 -6.16 -3.19 14.24
CA VAL A 217 -7.16 -2.12 14.18
C VAL A 217 -6.43 -0.81 13.92
N MET A 218 -6.81 -0.11 12.85
CA MET A 218 -6.24 1.18 12.49
C MET A 218 -7.31 2.26 12.50
N ALA A 219 -6.98 3.44 13.04
CA ALA A 219 -7.86 4.61 13.04
C ALA A 219 -7.19 5.80 12.36
N ALA A 220 -7.98 6.62 11.67
CA ALA A 220 -7.53 7.91 11.13
C ALA A 220 -8.65 8.96 11.24
N PRO A 221 -8.32 10.27 11.27
CA PRO A 221 -9.31 11.34 11.22
C PRO A 221 -10.05 11.31 9.87
N MET A 222 -11.39 11.34 9.93
CA MET A 222 -12.23 11.42 8.73
C MET A 222 -12.65 12.88 8.48
N ASP A 223 -13.32 13.48 9.47
CA ASP A 223 -13.70 14.89 9.47
C ASP A 223 -13.31 15.51 10.82
N VAL A 224 -12.42 16.50 10.77
CA VAL A 224 -11.92 17.17 11.96
C VAL A 224 -12.98 18.08 12.58
N GLU A 225 -13.79 18.74 11.75
CA GLU A 225 -14.83 19.68 12.20
C GLU A 225 -15.95 18.93 12.93
N GLN A 226 -16.36 17.78 12.39
CA GLN A 226 -17.36 16.91 13.02
C GLN A 226 -16.76 15.99 14.10
N GLY A 227 -15.43 15.99 14.27
CA GLY A 227 -14.74 15.12 15.23
C GLY A 227 -14.95 13.63 14.95
N THR A 228 -15.08 13.25 13.68
CA THR A 228 -15.31 11.85 13.26
C THR A 228 -14.00 11.16 12.89
N VAL A 229 -13.93 9.88 13.21
CA VAL A 229 -12.79 9.01 12.86
C VAL A 229 -13.27 7.83 12.04
N ILE A 230 -12.44 7.43 11.08
CA ILE A 230 -12.62 6.18 10.36
C ILE A 230 -11.74 5.10 11.01
N MET A 231 -12.31 3.92 11.22
CA MET A 231 -11.62 2.75 11.74
C MET A 231 -11.70 1.58 10.76
N VAL A 232 -10.62 0.81 10.66
CA VAL A 232 -10.53 -0.38 9.82
C VAL A 232 -9.90 -1.52 10.62
N GLY A 233 -10.52 -2.70 10.55
CA GLY A 233 -10.00 -3.94 11.12
C GLY A 233 -9.40 -4.85 10.05
N ILE A 234 -8.11 -5.19 10.16
CA ILE A 234 -7.40 -6.08 9.24
C ILE A 234 -7.06 -7.40 9.96
N PRO A 235 -7.39 -8.57 9.36
CA PRO A 235 -7.06 -9.87 9.94
C PRO A 235 -5.54 -10.09 10.03
N PRO A 236 -5.07 -11.08 10.80
CA PRO A 236 -3.65 -11.39 10.90
C PRO A 236 -3.01 -11.68 9.54
N GLU A 237 -1.76 -11.27 9.35
CA GLU A 237 -0.99 -11.58 8.15
C GLU A 237 -0.44 -13.01 8.25
N THR A 238 -1.09 -13.95 7.56
CA THR A 238 -0.64 -15.35 7.44
C THR A 238 -0.66 -15.81 5.99
N GLU A 239 0.31 -16.63 5.58
CA GLU A 239 0.43 -17.16 4.21
C GLU A 239 -0.78 -18.03 3.80
N SER A 240 -1.43 -18.67 4.78
CA SER A 240 -2.62 -19.53 4.61
C SER A 240 -3.93 -18.85 5.03
N SER A 241 -3.99 -17.51 5.07
CA SER A 241 -5.20 -16.83 5.57
C SER A 241 -6.40 -17.16 4.66
N ASP A 242 -7.43 -17.77 5.24
CA ASP A 242 -8.78 -17.90 4.63
C ASP A 242 -9.43 -16.52 4.34
N LYS A 243 -8.73 -15.41 4.61
CA LYS A 243 -9.15 -14.01 4.46
C LYS A 243 -10.44 -13.65 5.19
N LYS A 244 -10.94 -14.51 6.07
CA LYS A 244 -12.14 -14.24 6.87
C LYS A 244 -11.85 -13.12 7.85
N ASN A 245 -12.56 -12.01 7.67
CA ASN A 245 -12.48 -10.85 8.54
C ASN A 245 -13.62 -10.90 9.57
N PHE A 246 -13.28 -10.98 10.85
CA PHE A 246 -14.26 -11.05 11.94
C PHE A 246 -14.60 -9.66 12.50
N PHE A 247 -13.90 -8.60 12.08
CA PHE A 247 -14.03 -7.28 12.69
C PHE A 247 -15.40 -6.65 12.54
N GLY A 248 -16.14 -6.92 11.46
CA GLY A 248 -17.47 -6.29 11.30
C GLY A 248 -18.43 -6.62 12.44
N ARG A 249 -18.62 -7.91 12.74
CA ARG A 249 -19.47 -8.31 13.89
C ARG A 249 -18.84 -7.95 15.24
N ALA A 250 -17.52 -7.85 15.32
CA ALA A 250 -16.83 -7.49 16.56
C ALA A 250 -17.02 -6.01 16.90
N PHE A 251 -16.95 -5.13 15.89
CA PHE A 251 -17.21 -3.70 16.02
C PHE A 251 -18.67 -3.43 16.37
N GLU A 252 -19.62 -4.05 15.67
CA GLU A 252 -21.05 -3.97 15.97
C GLU A 252 -21.36 -4.30 17.45
N LYS A 253 -20.88 -5.47 17.93
CA LYS A 253 -21.08 -5.87 19.34
C LYS A 253 -20.43 -4.90 20.34
N ALA A 254 -19.25 -4.37 20.00
CA ALA A 254 -18.56 -3.39 20.86
C ALA A 254 -19.34 -2.07 20.93
N ALA A 255 -19.88 -1.62 19.79
CA ALA A 255 -20.72 -0.42 19.71
C ALA A 255 -21.99 -0.58 20.54
N ASP A 256 -22.71 -1.70 20.38
CA ASP A 256 -23.93 -2.02 21.13
C ASP A 256 -23.68 -2.03 22.64
N SER A 257 -22.62 -2.71 23.07
CA SER A 257 -22.28 -2.85 24.51
C SER A 257 -21.89 -1.53 25.19
N THR A 258 -21.39 -0.56 24.42
CA THR A 258 -20.89 0.72 24.95
C THR A 258 -21.80 1.89 24.61
N SER A 259 -22.90 1.65 23.88
CA SER A 259 -23.75 2.72 23.32
C SER A 259 -22.94 3.77 22.53
N SER A 260 -21.89 3.32 21.84
CA SER A 260 -21.04 4.20 21.03
C SER A 260 -21.78 4.64 19.77
N ARG A 261 -21.61 5.91 19.37
CA ARG A 261 -22.12 6.41 18.08
C ARG A 261 -21.24 5.90 16.94
N THR A 262 -21.71 4.87 16.25
CA THR A 262 -21.02 4.31 15.09
C THR A 262 -21.91 4.24 13.86
N LEU A 263 -21.28 4.33 12.70
CA LEU A 263 -21.92 4.29 11.38
C LEU A 263 -21.22 3.24 10.53
N HIS A 264 -21.98 2.23 10.11
CA HIS A 264 -21.56 1.21 9.16
C HIS A 264 -21.94 1.65 7.74
N ASN A 265 -21.29 2.71 7.26
CA ASN A 265 -21.62 3.34 5.98
C ASN A 265 -20.83 2.77 4.79
N HIS A 266 -20.03 1.73 5.00
CA HIS A 266 -19.25 1.10 3.94
C HIS A 266 -19.78 -0.31 3.64
N PHE A 267 -19.69 -0.73 2.37
CA PHE A 267 -20.10 -2.07 1.95
C PHE A 267 -19.28 -3.18 2.61
N ASP A 268 -18.05 -2.87 3.03
CA ASP A 268 -17.26 -3.75 3.89
C ASP A 268 -17.49 -3.37 5.37
N MET A 269 -18.18 -4.25 6.09
CA MET A 269 -18.50 -4.09 7.51
C MET A 269 -17.24 -4.05 8.40
N SER A 270 -16.06 -4.40 7.88
CA SER A 270 -14.79 -4.28 8.64
C SER A 270 -14.25 -2.85 8.72
N SER A 271 -14.93 -1.89 8.10
CA SER A 271 -14.70 -0.46 8.30
C SER A 271 -15.90 0.20 8.97
N GLU A 272 -15.63 1.03 9.98
CA GLU A 272 -16.64 1.69 10.79
C GLU A 272 -16.25 3.15 10.99
N CYS A 273 -17.21 4.06 10.89
CA CYS A 273 -17.02 5.47 11.24
C CYS A 273 -17.53 5.70 12.66
N ARG A 274 -16.73 6.35 13.51
CA ARG A 274 -17.10 6.66 14.89
C ARG A 274 -17.13 8.18 15.10
N GLY A 275 -18.22 8.67 15.69
CA GLY A 275 -18.32 10.07 16.17
C GLY A 275 -17.87 10.19 17.63
N ARG A 276 -17.40 11.38 18.05
CA ARG A 276 -17.14 11.67 19.47
C ARG A 276 -18.45 11.74 20.27
N SER A 277 -18.37 11.27 21.53
CA SER A 277 -19.36 11.48 22.59
C SER A 277 -19.27 12.89 23.14
#